data_AF-A0A5E4LSZ6-F1
#
_entry.id   AF-A0A5E4LSZ6-F1
#
_cell.length_a   1.000
_cell.length_b   1.000
_cell.length_c   1.000
_cell.angle_alpha   90.00
_cell.angle_beta   90.00
_cell.angle_gamma   90.00
#
_symmetry.space_group_name_H-M   'P 1'
#
loop_
_entity.id
_entity.type
_entity.pdbx_description
1 polymer ?
#
loop_
_entity_poly.entity_id
_entity_poly.type
_entity_poly.pdbx_seq_one_letter_code
_entity_poly.pdbx_strand_id
1 'polypeptide(L)'
;MIRTYTTRLKVTRKQNIHLEYLLSHLCEIYNMAIEQRKDAWKRSHVSLSYFDQQKELTELRAWFPEYEELPTAIERDPLHRLQLVFQR
;
A
#
# COMPACT_ATOMS: atom_id res chain seq x y z
N MET A 1 35.39 -5.60 9.03
CA MET A 1 35.08 -4.75 7.86
C MET A 1 33.94 -5.41 7.09
N ILE A 2 32.73 -4.89 7.17
CA ILE A 2 31.58 -5.42 6.39
C ILE A 2 31.63 -4.75 5.02
N ARG A 3 31.78 -5.54 3.96
CA ARG A 3 31.73 -5.04 2.58
C ARG A 3 30.29 -5.13 2.10
N THR A 4 29.70 -3.97 1.79
CA THR A 4 28.35 -3.90 1.21
C THR A 4 28.47 -4.00 -0.30
N TYR A 5 27.79 -4.98 -0.90
CA TYR A 5 27.74 -5.18 -2.35
C TYR A 5 26.34 -4.89 -2.86
N THR A 6 26.23 -4.09 -3.92
CA THR A 6 24.98 -3.81 -4.64
C THR A 6 24.96 -4.61 -5.94
N THR A 7 24.02 -5.55 -6.05
CA THR A 7 23.79 -6.33 -7.27
C THR A 7 22.46 -5.96 -7.91
N ARG A 8 22.41 -5.90 -9.25
CA ARG A 8 21.14 -5.73 -9.95
C ARG A 8 20.25 -6.95 -9.73
N LEU A 9 18.99 -6.72 -9.39
CA LEU A 9 17.97 -7.76 -9.33
C LEU A 9 17.72 -8.28 -10.74
N LYS A 10 18.08 -9.54 -11.02
CA LYS A 10 17.77 -10.20 -12.29
C LYS A 10 16.48 -10.99 -12.13
N VAL A 11 15.37 -10.39 -12.54
CA VAL A 11 14.04 -11.02 -12.46
C VAL A 11 13.73 -11.80 -13.73
N THR A 12 13.04 -12.92 -13.56
CA THR A 12 12.43 -13.67 -14.67
C THR A 12 11.19 -12.93 -15.20
N ARG A 13 10.75 -13.28 -16.41
CA ARG A 13 9.52 -12.70 -17.00
C ARG A 13 8.29 -12.88 -16.09
N LYS A 14 8.15 -14.06 -15.47
CA LYS A 14 7.04 -14.35 -14.54
C LYS A 14 7.08 -13.44 -13.31
N GLN A 15 8.27 -13.24 -12.74
CA GLN A 15 8.45 -12.34 -11.60
C GLN A 15 8.15 -10.89 -11.98
N ASN A 16 8.55 -10.44 -13.17
CA ASN A 16 8.29 -9.07 -13.60
C ASN A 16 6.78 -8.78 -13.72
N ILE A 17 6.01 -9.70 -14.31
CA ILE A 17 4.55 -9.58 -14.40
C ILE A 17 3.92 -9.48 -13.01
N HIS A 18 4.39 -10.31 -12.06
CA HIS A 18 3.87 -10.28 -10.69
C HIS A 18 4.24 -8.97 -9.96
N LEU A 19 5.44 -8.44 -10.17
CA LEU A 19 5.85 -7.14 -9.62
C LEU A 19 5.05 -5.97 -10.22
N GLU A 20 4.73 -6.02 -11.52
CA GLU A 20 3.88 -5.03 -12.19
C GLU A 20 2.45 -5.07 -11.65
N TYR A 21 1.89 -6.27 -11.46
CA TYR A 21 0.58 -6.45 -10.83
C TYR A 21 0.57 -5.89 -9.40
N LEU A 22 1.56 -6.26 -8.59
CA LEU A 22 1.73 -5.75 -7.24
C LEU A 22 1.84 -4.21 -7.24
N LEU A 23 2.64 -3.63 -8.15
CA LEU A 23 2.76 -2.18 -8.26
C LEU A 23 1.42 -1.50 -8.58
N SER A 24 0.65 -2.05 -9.52
CA SER A 24 -0.69 -1.54 -9.86
C SER A 24 -1.59 -1.53 -8.63
N HIS A 25 -1.61 -2.64 -7.91
CA HIS A 25 -2.41 -2.79 -6.70
C HIS A 25 -2.02 -1.78 -5.61
N LEU A 26 -0.72 -1.56 -5.39
CA LEU A 26 -0.23 -0.58 -4.43
C LEU A 26 -0.63 0.87 -4.81
N CYS A 27 -0.64 1.18 -6.11
CA CYS A 27 -1.12 2.48 -6.61
C CYS A 27 -2.63 2.65 -6.37
N GLU A 28 -3.43 1.60 -6.53
CA GLU A 28 -4.86 1.62 -6.24
C GLU A 28 -5.12 1.89 -4.75
N ILE A 29 -4.46 1.16 -3.85
CA ILE A 29 -4.57 1.38 -2.39
C ILE A 29 -4.23 2.83 -2.05
N TYR A 30 -3.14 3.37 -2.61
CA TYR A 30 -2.73 4.75 -2.37
C TYR A 30 -3.82 5.76 -2.78
N ASN A 31 -4.34 5.61 -4.00
CA ASN A 31 -5.33 6.53 -4.54
C ASN A 31 -6.66 6.44 -3.78
N MET A 32 -7.13 5.22 -3.49
CA MET A 32 -8.32 4.99 -2.67
C MET A 32 -8.17 5.62 -1.28
N ALA A 33 -7.02 5.45 -0.64
CA ALA A 33 -6.77 6.03 0.68
C ALA A 33 -6.74 7.58 0.67
N ILE A 34 -6.21 8.21 -0.39
CA ILE A 34 -6.29 9.67 -0.56
C ILE A 34 -7.76 10.11 -0.71
N GLU A 35 -8.48 9.44 -1.60
CA GLU A 35 -9.88 9.78 -1.89
C GLU A 35 -10.73 9.66 -0.64
N GLN A 36 -10.58 8.56 0.10
CA GLN A 36 -11.27 8.32 1.36
C GLN A 36 -11.01 9.44 2.39
N ARG A 37 -9.75 9.88 2.54
CA ARG A 37 -9.41 11.00 3.46
C ARG A 37 -10.09 12.30 3.03
N LYS A 38 -10.10 12.60 1.73
CA LYS A 38 -10.76 13.80 1.19
C LYS A 38 -12.26 13.76 1.44
N ASP A 39 -12.88 12.61 1.20
CA ASP A 39 -14.31 12.42 1.37
C ASP A 39 -14.73 12.46 2.83
N ALA A 40 -13.98 11.81 3.73
CA ALA A 40 -14.23 11.85 5.17
C ALA A 40 -14.20 13.28 5.72
N TRP A 41 -13.23 14.10 5.26
CA TRP A 41 -13.16 15.50 5.64
C TRP A 41 -14.33 16.30 5.05
N LYS A 42 -14.62 16.12 3.76
CA LYS A 42 -15.66 16.89 3.05
C LYS A 42 -17.07 16.62 3.59
N ARG A 43 -17.36 15.37 3.97
CA ARG A 43 -18.70 14.94 4.38
C ARG A 43 -18.93 15.06 5.88
N SER A 44 -17.91 14.75 6.68
CA SER A 44 -18.06 14.57 8.12
C SER A 44 -17.09 15.40 8.95
N HIS A 45 -16.19 16.17 8.32
CA HIS A 45 -15.10 16.89 8.99
C HIS A 45 -14.24 15.99 9.90
N VAL A 46 -14.08 14.72 9.51
CA VAL A 46 -13.24 13.76 10.23
C VAL A 46 -11.94 13.55 9.48
N SER A 47 -10.83 13.53 10.21
CA SER A 47 -9.52 13.14 9.69
C SER A 47 -9.29 11.66 9.95
N LEU A 48 -9.03 10.89 8.90
CA LEU A 48 -8.66 9.48 9.02
C LEU A 48 -7.15 9.35 9.27
N SER A 49 -6.78 8.56 10.27
CA SER A 49 -5.40 8.25 10.57
C SER A 49 -4.88 7.10 9.69
N TYR A 50 -3.56 6.93 9.69
CA TYR A 50 -2.91 5.74 9.12
C TYR A 50 -3.49 4.43 9.71
N PHE A 51 -3.74 4.39 11.02
CA PHE A 51 -4.22 3.19 11.69
C PHE A 51 -5.66 2.82 11.30
N ASP A 52 -6.51 3.82 11.08
CA ASP A 52 -7.90 3.60 10.64
C ASP A 52 -7.91 2.90 9.28
N GLN A 53 -7.15 3.43 8.32
CA GLN A 53 -7.07 2.86 6.98
C GLN A 53 -6.35 1.51 6.94
N GLN A 54 -5.36 1.30 7.82
CA GLN A 54 -4.70 -0.01 7.94
C GLN A 54 -5.66 -1.07 8.52
N LYS A 55 -6.52 -0.69 9.46
CA LYS A 55 -7.57 -1.57 9.99
C LYS A 55 -8.57 -1.94 8.90
N GLU A 56 -9.09 -0.95 8.17
CA GLU A 56 -9.99 -1.20 7.04
C GLU A 56 -9.36 -2.11 5.99
N LEU A 57 -8.10 -1.88 5.61
CA LEU A 57 -7.38 -2.74 4.67
C LEU A 57 -7.28 -4.19 5.18
N THR A 58 -7.07 -4.37 6.49
CA THR A 58 -7.04 -5.71 7.10
C THR A 58 -8.40 -6.39 7.03
N GLU A 59 -9.48 -5.64 7.22
CA GLU A 59 -10.85 -6.14 7.07
C GLU A 59 -11.15 -6.49 5.61
N LEU A 60 -10.80 -5.63 4.65
CA LEU A 60 -10.96 -5.88 3.21
C LEU A 60 -10.26 -7.17 2.78
N ARG A 61 -9.04 -7.41 3.25
CA ARG A 61 -8.32 -8.67 2.97
C ARG A 61 -9.07 -9.92 3.43
N ALA A 62 -9.85 -9.84 4.50
CA ALA A 62 -10.65 -10.97 4.96
C ALA A 62 -11.87 -11.23 4.06
N TRP A 63 -12.37 -10.20 3.39
CA TRP A 63 -13.53 -10.29 2.48
C TRP A 63 -13.16 -10.58 1.03
N PHE A 64 -11.95 -10.18 0.59
CA PHE A 64 -11.50 -10.29 -0.79
C PHE A 64 -10.29 -11.24 -0.90
N PRO A 65 -10.50 -12.50 -1.34
CA PRO A 65 -9.44 -13.49 -1.49
C PRO A 65 -8.33 -13.07 -2.45
N GLU A 66 -8.63 -12.17 -3.40
CA GLU A 66 -7.66 -11.61 -4.36
C GLU A 66 -6.49 -10.91 -3.66
N TYR A 67 -6.67 -10.43 -2.42
CA TYR A 67 -5.63 -9.78 -1.63
C TYR A 67 -4.79 -10.79 -0.83
N GLU A 68 -5.18 -12.06 -0.77
CA GLU A 68 -4.46 -13.10 -0.03
C GLU A 68 -3.12 -13.43 -0.69
N GLU A 69 -3.05 -13.33 -2.02
CA GLU A 69 -1.83 -13.61 -2.80
C GLU A 69 -0.69 -12.61 -2.54
N LEU A 70 -1.02 -11.42 -2.02
CA LEU A 70 -0.06 -10.34 -1.84
C LEU A 70 0.44 -10.26 -0.38
N PRO A 71 1.76 -10.07 -0.17
CA PRO A 71 2.31 -9.92 1.17
C PRO A 71 1.77 -8.69 1.90
N THR A 72 1.15 -8.91 3.06
CA THR A 72 0.52 -7.84 3.87
C THR A 72 1.48 -6.71 4.23
N ALA A 73 2.77 -7.02 4.44
CA ALA A 73 3.78 -6.01 4.75
C ALA A 73 3.96 -5.01 3.60
N ILE A 74 3.86 -5.47 2.35
CA ILE A 74 4.03 -4.63 1.17
C ILE A 74 2.78 -3.80 0.91
N GLU A 75 1.57 -4.37 1.10
CA GLU A 75 0.32 -3.64 0.92
C GLU A 75 0.10 -2.48 1.89
N ARG A 76 0.77 -2.50 3.06
CA ARG A 76 0.70 -1.41 4.04
C ARG A 76 1.58 -0.22 3.66
N ASP A 77 2.57 -0.42 2.79
CA ASP A 77 3.55 0.59 2.43
C ASP A 77 2.95 1.86 1.76
N PRO A 78 1.94 1.77 0.87
CA PRO A 78 1.24 2.94 0.34
C PRO A 78 0.61 3.81 1.42
N LEU A 79 -0.03 3.22 2.43
CA LEU A 79 -0.64 3.95 3.55
C LEU A 79 0.43 4.66 4.38
N HIS A 80 1.58 4.02 4.59
CA HIS A 80 2.71 4.62 5.30
C HIS A 80 3.32 5.78 4.50
N ARG A 81 3.54 5.61 3.19
CA ARG A 81 3.99 6.70 2.31
C ARG A 81 3.04 7.90 2.37
N LEU A 82 1.75 7.64 2.34
CA LEU A 82 0.72 8.65 2.45
C LEU A 82 0.77 9.38 3.80
N GLN A 83 0.96 8.66 4.90
CA GLN A 83 1.14 9.26 6.23
C GLN A 83 2.32 10.25 6.26
N LEU A 84 3.45 9.89 5.65
CA LEU A 84 4.62 10.77 5.57
C LEU A 84 4.36 12.06 4.77
N VAL A 85 3.49 12.01 3.76
CA VAL A 85 3.12 13.19 2.96
C VAL A 85 2.35 14.21 3.79
N PHE A 86 1.45 13.76 4.67
CA PHE A 86 0.62 14.63 5.51
C PHE A 86 1.31 15.07 6.82
N GLN A 87 2.51 14.56 7.13
CA GLN A 87 3.30 14.95 8.30
C GLN A 87 4.33 16.05 8.01
N ARG A 88 4.37 16.58 6.78
CA ARG A 88 5.20 17.73 6.39
C ARG A 88 4.41 19.03 6.54
#